data_AF-A0A7M7MW54-F1
#
_entry.id   AF-A0A7M7MW54-F1
#
_cell.length_a   1.000
_cell.length_b   1.000
_cell.length_c   1.000
_cell.angle_alpha   90.00
_cell.angle_beta   90.00
_cell.angle_gamma   90.00
#
_symmetry.space_group_name_H-M   'P 1'
#
loop_
_entity.id
_entity.type
_entity.pdbx_description
1 polymer ?
#
loop_
_entity_poly.entity_id
_entity_poly.type
_entity_poly.pdbx_seq_one_letter_code
_entity_poly.pdbx_strand_id
1 'polypeptide(L)'
;MVRDLGPGPGAHYPELCPPMNHKIRAPAYSIKSRSRIKFDDIGPGPNAYILPTCIGPKIPDKVAQGAFSIAGIHRIKEEDVGPGPAAYRNIRTDLVKRSAPAFSLKWRTHLAELELSPGPRYYPLYNTGRRQPMYSFGIRHSECAGLPITDIDED
;
A
#
# COMPACT_ATOMS: atom_id res chain seq x y z
N MET A 1 -20.97 26.72 8.94
CA MET A 1 -20.89 27.19 7.54
C MET A 1 -20.54 25.98 6.67
N VAL A 2 -21.52 25.43 5.95
CA VAL A 2 -21.33 24.23 5.13
C VAL A 2 -20.50 24.62 3.92
N ARG A 3 -19.24 24.19 3.87
CA ARG A 3 -18.41 24.33 2.68
C ARG A 3 -18.79 23.19 1.74
N ASP A 4 -19.54 23.50 0.69
CA ASP A 4 -19.83 22.54 -0.38
C ASP A 4 -18.51 22.04 -0.97
N LEU A 5 -18.27 20.73 -0.81
CA LEU A 5 -17.05 20.04 -1.24
C LEU A 5 -17.11 19.60 -2.71
N GLY A 6 -18.18 19.98 -3.43
CA GLY A 6 -18.42 19.65 -4.82
C GLY A 6 -17.97 20.76 -5.78
N PRO A 7 -17.62 20.42 -7.03
CA PRO A 7 -17.48 21.42 -8.07
C PRO A 7 -18.76 22.25 -8.16
N GLY A 8 -18.63 23.59 -8.18
CA GLY A 8 -19.76 24.47 -8.41
C GLY A 8 -20.36 24.25 -9.80
N PRO A 9 -21.57 24.78 -10.08
CA PRO A 9 -22.29 24.52 -11.33
C PRO A 9 -21.52 24.90 -12.61
N GLY A 10 -20.49 25.75 -12.52
CA GLY A 10 -19.61 26.13 -13.64
C GLY A 10 -18.24 25.42 -13.69
N ALA A 11 -17.97 24.46 -12.81
CA ALA A 11 -16.68 23.75 -12.73
C ALA A 11 -16.67 22.44 -13.54
N HIS A 12 -17.68 22.20 -14.37
CA HIS A 12 -17.78 21.04 -15.25
C HIS A 12 -17.36 21.43 -16.68
N TYR A 13 -16.31 20.77 -17.20
CA TYR A 13 -15.79 20.97 -18.57
C TYR A 13 -15.95 19.67 -19.36
N PRO A 14 -17.14 19.39 -19.93
CA PRO A 14 -17.41 18.15 -20.64
C PRO A 14 -16.59 18.03 -21.93
N GLU A 15 -16.17 19.14 -22.55
CA GLU A 15 -15.29 19.13 -23.72
C GLU A 15 -13.88 18.58 -23.45
N LEU A 16 -13.43 18.56 -22.19
CA LEU A 16 -12.14 17.97 -21.80
C LEU A 16 -12.24 16.47 -21.53
N CYS A 17 -13.46 15.92 -21.47
CA CYS A 17 -13.64 14.50 -21.26
C CYS A 17 -13.30 13.74 -22.55
N PRO A 18 -12.40 12.73 -22.50
CA PRO A 18 -12.08 11.94 -23.68
C PRO A 18 -13.35 11.24 -24.20
N PRO A 19 -13.52 11.12 -25.53
CA PRO A 19 -14.73 10.56 -26.12
C PRO A 19 -15.02 9.19 -25.53
N MET A 20 -16.23 9.01 -25.02
CA MET A 20 -16.73 7.76 -24.45
C MET A 20 -17.06 6.78 -25.60
N ASN A 21 -16.09 6.53 -26.48
CA ASN A 21 -16.23 5.54 -27.53
C ASN A 21 -16.21 4.15 -26.87
N HIS A 22 -17.16 3.30 -27.27
CA HIS A 22 -17.57 1.99 -26.73
C HIS A 22 -16.48 0.90 -26.57
N LYS A 23 -15.19 1.24 -26.55
CA LYS A 23 -14.12 0.33 -26.21
C LYS A 23 -14.01 0.22 -24.69
N ILE A 24 -13.98 -1.02 -24.19
CA ILE A 24 -13.83 -1.35 -22.77
C ILE A 24 -12.57 -0.68 -22.23
N ARG A 25 -12.72 0.25 -21.29
CA ARG A 25 -11.62 0.88 -20.54
C ARG A 25 -11.47 0.20 -19.20
N ALA A 26 -10.23 0.05 -18.75
CA ALA A 26 -9.96 -0.37 -17.37
C ALA A 26 -10.54 0.67 -16.39
N PRO A 27 -11.09 0.24 -15.24
CA PRO A 27 -11.68 1.16 -14.27
C PRO A 27 -10.62 2.11 -13.70
N ALA A 28 -10.96 3.39 -13.58
CA ALA A 28 -10.13 4.41 -12.95
C ALA A 28 -10.74 4.79 -11.58
N TYR A 29 -9.95 4.70 -10.52
CA TYR A 29 -10.37 5.02 -9.16
C TYR A 29 -9.59 6.22 -8.63
N SER A 30 -10.28 7.17 -8.02
CA SER A 30 -9.68 8.29 -7.28
C SER A 30 -10.03 8.19 -5.80
N ILE A 31 -9.03 8.26 -4.92
CA ILE A 31 -9.23 8.28 -3.47
C ILE A 31 -8.83 9.67 -2.96
N LYS A 32 -9.79 10.42 -2.41
CA LYS A 32 -9.53 11.69 -1.71
C LYS A 32 -9.29 11.43 -0.23
N SER A 33 -8.34 12.14 0.38
CA SER A 33 -8.10 12.05 1.82
C SER A 33 -9.29 12.59 2.62
N ARG A 34 -9.56 11.99 3.78
CA ARG A 34 -10.61 12.45 4.70
C ARG A 34 -10.14 13.73 5.41
N SER A 35 -10.99 14.76 5.46
CA SER A 35 -10.75 15.94 6.29
C SER A 35 -10.80 15.53 7.76
N ARG A 36 -9.83 15.99 8.55
CA ARG A 36 -9.84 15.79 10.01
C ARG A 36 -10.87 16.75 10.59
N ILE A 37 -12.07 16.25 10.85
CA ILE A 37 -13.05 16.95 11.68
C ILE A 37 -12.48 16.92 13.10
N LYS A 38 -11.94 18.05 13.56
CA LYS A 38 -11.58 18.22 14.96
C LYS A 38 -12.86 18.58 15.69
N PHE A 39 -13.31 17.70 16.57
CA PHE A 39 -14.25 18.08 17.61
C PHE A 39 -13.40 18.77 18.68
N ASP A 40 -13.59 20.07 18.85
CA ASP A 40 -13.02 20.74 20.02
C ASP A 40 -13.81 20.23 21.24
N ASP A 41 -13.12 19.55 22.15
CA ASP A 41 -13.71 19.03 23.40
C ASP A 41 -14.07 20.22 24.31
N ILE A 42 -15.21 20.85 24.04
CA ILE A 42 -15.79 21.88 24.90
C ILE A 42 -16.44 21.17 26.09
N GLY A 43 -15.62 20.85 27.09
CA GLY A 43 -16.07 20.43 28.40
C GLY A 43 -15.68 19.00 28.79
N PRO A 44 -15.81 18.69 30.10
CA PRO A 44 -15.55 17.35 30.60
C PRO A 44 -16.49 16.35 29.92
N GLY A 45 -15.94 15.21 29.47
CA GLY A 45 -16.74 14.14 28.90
C GLY A 45 -17.83 13.68 29.87
N PRO A 46 -18.88 12.98 29.41
CA PRO A 46 -20.03 12.60 30.24
C PRO A 46 -19.65 11.80 31.50
N ASN A 47 -18.51 11.10 31.51
CA ASN A 47 -17.98 10.34 32.64
C ASN A 47 -17.01 11.12 33.56
N ALA A 48 -16.78 12.41 33.31
CA ALA A 48 -15.84 13.21 34.11
C ALA A 48 -16.51 13.88 35.32
N TYR A 49 -17.83 13.79 35.47
CA TYR A 49 -18.53 14.23 36.68
C TYR A 49 -18.57 13.09 37.70
N ILE A 50 -17.73 13.17 38.72
CA ILE A 50 -17.76 12.26 39.87
C ILE A 50 -18.63 12.89 40.95
N LEU A 51 -19.76 12.26 41.26
CA LEU A 51 -20.58 12.64 42.40
C LEU A 51 -19.95 12.08 43.68
N PRO A 52 -19.89 12.86 44.78
CA PRO A 52 -19.43 12.35 46.05
C PRO A 52 -20.35 11.23 46.54
N THR A 53 -19.78 10.20 47.17
CA THR A 53 -20.53 9.05 47.68
C THR A 53 -21.37 9.45 48.88
N CYS A 54 -22.68 9.21 48.84
CA CYS A 54 -23.59 9.48 49.97
C CYS A 54 -23.65 8.34 51.00
N ILE A 55 -22.96 7.23 50.74
CA ILE A 55 -22.97 6.01 51.57
C ILE A 55 -21.53 5.59 51.86
N GLY A 56 -21.26 5.22 53.11
CA GLY A 56 -19.96 4.72 53.55
C GLY A 56 -19.08 5.79 54.22
N PRO A 57 -17.82 5.45 54.52
CA PRO A 57 -16.92 6.29 55.31
C PRO A 57 -16.34 7.50 54.56
N LYS A 58 -16.69 7.72 53.29
CA LYS A 58 -16.14 8.79 52.45
C LYS A 58 -17.18 9.84 52.07
N ILE A 59 -18.08 10.17 53.01
CA ILE A 59 -19.06 11.25 52.84
C ILE A 59 -18.34 12.57 53.15
N PRO A 60 -18.29 13.55 52.23
CA PRO A 60 -17.53 14.79 52.43
C PRO A 60 -18.05 15.61 53.62
N ASP A 61 -19.37 15.57 53.86
CA ASP A 61 -20.03 16.38 54.89
C ASP A 61 -19.96 15.78 56.31
N LYS A 62 -19.43 14.55 56.46
CA LYS A 62 -19.47 13.81 57.73
C LYS A 62 -18.16 13.08 58.00
N VAL A 63 -17.63 13.22 59.21
CA VAL A 63 -16.45 12.46 59.64
C VAL A 63 -16.85 11.01 59.90
N ALA A 64 -16.19 10.08 59.20
CA ALA A 64 -16.39 8.65 59.42
C ALA A 64 -16.00 8.24 60.84
N GLN A 65 -16.89 7.50 61.49
CA GLN A 65 -16.63 6.90 62.79
C GLN A 65 -15.93 5.54 62.63
N GLY A 66 -15.22 5.11 63.67
CA GLY A 66 -14.54 3.82 63.69
C GLY A 66 -15.51 2.66 63.50
N ALA A 67 -15.18 1.75 62.58
CA ALA A 67 -15.90 0.50 62.41
C ALA A 67 -15.28 -0.55 63.34
N PHE A 68 -15.97 -0.89 64.43
CA PHE A 68 -15.55 -1.92 65.36
C PHE A 68 -16.25 -3.23 65.03
N SER A 69 -15.50 -4.28 64.72
CA SER A 69 -16.04 -5.63 64.53
C SER A 69 -15.84 -6.46 65.79
N ILE A 70 -16.88 -7.15 66.26
CA ILE A 70 -16.83 -8.00 67.47
C ILE A 70 -16.06 -9.31 67.20
N ALA A 71 -15.97 -9.74 65.95
CA ALA A 71 -15.19 -10.91 65.53
C ALA A 71 -14.05 -10.50 64.58
N GLY A 72 -12.93 -11.22 64.64
CA GLY A 72 -11.84 -11.07 63.69
C GLY A 72 -12.27 -11.45 62.27
N ILE A 73 -11.69 -10.79 61.27
CA ILE A 73 -11.93 -11.11 59.86
C ILE A 73 -11.43 -12.54 59.62
N HIS A 74 -12.34 -13.51 59.55
CA HIS A 74 -12.02 -14.85 59.13
C HIS A 74 -11.62 -14.78 57.66
N ARG A 75 -10.32 -14.94 57.38
CA ARG A 75 -9.85 -15.14 56.01
C ARG A 75 -10.44 -16.46 55.55
N ILE A 76 -11.42 -16.40 54.64
CA ILE A 76 -11.90 -17.59 53.96
C ILE A 76 -10.67 -18.18 53.30
N LYS A 77 -10.26 -19.35 53.79
CA LYS A 77 -9.14 -20.10 53.22
C LYS A 77 -9.64 -20.52 51.84
N GLU A 78 -9.09 -19.95 50.78
CA GLU A 78 -9.39 -20.37 49.41
C GLU A 78 -8.81 -21.78 49.24
N GLU A 79 -9.57 -22.80 49.64
CA GLU A 79 -9.08 -24.18 49.67
C GLU A 79 -8.96 -24.78 48.28
N ASP A 80 -9.60 -24.22 47.24
CA ASP A 80 -9.45 -24.68 45.86
C ASP A 80 -9.63 -23.54 44.86
N VAL A 81 -8.55 -22.81 44.57
CA VAL A 81 -8.51 -21.90 43.40
C VAL A 81 -8.29 -22.76 42.15
N GLY A 82 -9.38 -23.31 41.62
CA GLY A 82 -9.37 -23.88 40.28
C GLY A 82 -8.96 -22.82 39.24
N PRO A 83 -8.49 -23.22 38.04
CA PRO A 83 -8.22 -22.27 36.97
C PRO A 83 -9.44 -21.38 36.76
N GLY A 84 -9.26 -20.06 36.84
CA GLY A 84 -10.35 -19.12 36.61
C GLY A 84 -10.99 -19.33 35.23
N PRO A 85 -12.19 -18.80 34.98
CA PRO A 85 -12.90 -19.02 33.72
C PRO A 85 -12.07 -18.65 32.46
N ALA A 86 -11.11 -17.74 32.58
CA ALA A 86 -10.19 -17.35 31.51
C ALA A 86 -8.96 -18.29 31.34
N ALA A 87 -8.72 -19.21 32.27
CA ALA A 87 -7.59 -20.15 32.22
C ALA A 87 -7.89 -21.40 31.37
N TYR A 88 -9.16 -21.63 31.01
CA TYR A 88 -9.51 -22.65 30.03
C TYR A 88 -9.12 -22.18 28.63
N ARG A 89 -8.05 -22.77 28.07
CA ARG A 89 -7.67 -22.52 26.68
C ARG A 89 -8.75 -23.08 25.76
N ASN A 90 -9.26 -22.24 24.87
CA ASN A 90 -10.15 -22.65 23.80
C ASN A 90 -9.49 -23.77 22.97
N ILE A 91 -10.22 -24.87 22.79
CA ILE A 91 -9.79 -26.01 21.98
C ILE A 91 -9.55 -25.50 20.57
N ARG A 92 -8.37 -25.81 20.00
CA ARG A 92 -8.07 -25.49 18.60
C ARG A 92 -9.09 -26.20 17.72
N THR A 93 -9.88 -25.44 16.97
CA THR A 93 -10.93 -25.98 16.09
C THR A 93 -10.38 -26.87 14.99
N ASP A 94 -9.09 -26.72 14.66
CA ASP A 94 -8.37 -27.55 13.67
C ASP A 94 -8.30 -29.04 14.06
N LEU A 95 -8.55 -29.38 15.34
CA LEU A 95 -8.60 -30.76 15.83
C LEU A 95 -9.88 -31.50 15.38
N VAL A 96 -10.97 -30.76 15.16
CA VAL A 96 -12.31 -31.33 14.88
C VAL A 96 -12.78 -30.95 13.47
N LYS A 97 -12.32 -29.81 12.95
CA LYS A 97 -12.71 -29.27 11.65
C LYS A 97 -11.49 -29.13 10.76
N ARG A 98 -11.67 -29.35 9.45
CA ARG A 98 -10.64 -29.04 8.46
C ARG A 98 -10.35 -27.54 8.48
N SER A 99 -9.07 -27.18 8.65
CA SER A 99 -8.62 -25.80 8.54
C SER A 99 -8.69 -25.31 7.10
N ALA A 100 -8.94 -24.02 6.92
CA ALA A 100 -8.86 -23.38 5.61
C ALA A 100 -7.39 -23.31 5.15
N PRO A 101 -7.11 -23.32 3.84
CA PRO A 101 -5.75 -23.17 3.34
C PRO A 101 -5.15 -21.83 3.80
N ALA A 102 -3.96 -21.88 4.40
CA ALA A 102 -3.21 -20.71 4.82
C ALA A 102 -2.14 -20.36 3.77
N PHE A 103 -2.25 -19.18 3.16
CA PHE A 103 -1.29 -18.69 2.18
C PHE A 103 -0.42 -17.59 2.79
N SER A 104 0.89 -17.63 2.54
CA SER A 104 1.81 -16.55 2.89
C SER A 104 2.36 -15.91 1.61
N LEU A 105 2.43 -14.58 1.60
CA LEU A 105 3.13 -13.83 0.56
C LEU A 105 4.58 -13.66 1.00
N LYS A 106 5.53 -14.19 0.21
CA LYS A 106 6.96 -13.96 0.43
C LYS A 106 7.28 -12.48 0.16
N TRP A 107 8.21 -11.90 0.93
CA TRP A 107 8.71 -10.55 0.71
C TRP A 107 9.34 -10.40 -0.68
N ARG A 108 9.18 -9.24 -1.31
CA ARG A 108 9.82 -8.91 -2.58
C ARG A 108 11.31 -8.66 -2.32
N THR A 109 12.16 -9.61 -2.70
CA THR A 109 13.60 -9.37 -2.78
C THR A 109 13.87 -8.52 -4.02
N HIS A 110 14.52 -7.36 -3.85
CA HIS A 110 15.09 -6.66 -5.00
C HIS A 110 16.15 -7.59 -5.61
N LEU A 111 15.89 -8.08 -6.83
CA LEU A 111 16.95 -8.64 -7.65
C LEU A 111 17.87 -7.48 -7.97
N ALA A 112 19.09 -7.50 -7.43
CA ALA A 112 20.14 -6.62 -7.91
C ALA A 112 20.48 -7.13 -9.31
N GLU A 113 19.87 -6.50 -10.33
CA GLU A 113 20.38 -6.61 -11.69
C GLU A 113 21.76 -5.95 -11.67
N LEU A 114 22.79 -6.78 -11.41
CA LEU A 114 24.16 -6.43 -11.72
C LEU A 114 24.22 -6.29 -13.23
N GLU A 115 23.97 -5.07 -13.74
CA GLU A 115 24.27 -4.70 -15.11
C GLU A 115 25.79 -4.81 -15.32
N LEU A 116 26.25 -6.02 -15.67
CA LEU A 116 27.61 -6.27 -16.14
C LEU A 116 27.80 -5.79 -17.60
N SER A 117 26.77 -5.22 -18.22
CA SER A 117 26.88 -4.61 -19.54
C SER A 117 27.59 -3.27 -19.43
N PRO A 118 28.68 -3.05 -20.19
CA PRO A 118 29.27 -1.74 -20.28
C PRO A 118 28.20 -0.78 -20.81
N GLY A 119 27.87 0.25 -20.04
CA GLY A 119 26.80 1.18 -20.36
C GLY A 119 27.01 1.87 -21.73
N PRO A 120 26.01 2.58 -22.25
CA PRO A 120 26.01 3.18 -23.60
C PRO A 120 27.15 4.18 -23.88
N ARG A 121 27.96 4.51 -22.86
CA ARG A 121 29.17 5.32 -22.94
C ARG A 121 30.45 4.52 -23.26
N TYR A 122 30.35 3.20 -23.43
CA TYR A 122 31.49 2.35 -23.75
C TYR A 122 31.79 2.41 -25.24
N TYR A 123 32.61 3.40 -25.62
CA TYR A 123 33.31 3.41 -26.88
C TYR A 123 34.70 2.82 -26.66
N PRO A 124 34.94 1.52 -26.95
CA PRO A 124 36.30 1.04 -27.06
C PRO A 124 36.93 1.79 -28.24
N LEU A 125 37.90 2.66 -27.96
CA LEU A 125 38.77 3.24 -28.97
C LEU A 125 39.41 2.09 -29.72
N TYR A 126 38.94 1.82 -30.94
CA TYR A 126 39.54 0.82 -31.81
C TYR A 126 40.98 1.24 -32.04
N ASN A 127 41.89 0.30 -31.80
CA ASN A 127 43.33 0.49 -31.88
C ASN A 127 43.68 1.13 -33.24
N THR A 128 44.31 2.32 -33.24
CA THR A 128 44.69 3.08 -34.46
C THR A 128 45.93 2.50 -35.15
N GLY A 129 46.12 1.19 -35.07
CA GLY A 129 47.21 0.47 -35.71
C GLY A 129 46.98 0.26 -37.22
N ARG A 130 48.01 -0.25 -37.90
CA ARG A 130 47.97 -0.57 -39.35
C ARG A 130 46.71 -1.36 -39.71
N ARG A 131 45.81 -0.73 -40.48
CA ARG A 131 44.66 -1.40 -41.08
C ARG A 131 45.13 -2.45 -42.09
N GLN A 132 44.50 -3.62 -42.06
CA GLN A 132 44.66 -4.65 -43.08
C GLN A 132 44.06 -4.16 -44.42
N PRO A 133 44.61 -4.53 -45.58
CA PRO A 133 44.07 -4.10 -46.86
C PRO A 133 42.66 -4.63 -47.06
N MET A 134 41.73 -3.72 -47.38
CA MET A 134 40.35 -4.03 -47.71
C MET A 134 40.24 -4.22 -49.23
N TYR A 135 39.85 -5.41 -49.68
CA TYR A 135 39.58 -5.70 -51.08
C TYR A 135 38.07 -5.73 -51.32
N SER A 136 37.62 -5.05 -52.36
CA SER A 136 36.24 -5.14 -52.87
C SER A 136 36.26 -5.76 -54.26
N PHE A 137 35.47 -6.81 -54.49
CA PHE A 137 35.18 -7.32 -55.82
C PHE A 137 34.08 -6.48 -56.46
N GLY A 138 34.39 -5.23 -56.79
CA GLY A 138 33.52 -4.42 -57.65
C GLY A 138 33.66 -4.91 -59.09
N ILE A 139 32.53 -5.16 -59.77
CA ILE A 139 32.54 -5.46 -61.21
C ILE A 139 33.06 -4.21 -61.92
N ARG A 140 34.27 -4.30 -62.49
CA ARG A 140 34.78 -3.28 -63.40
C ARG A 140 34.13 -3.56 -64.76
N HIS A 141 33.09 -2.79 -65.09
CA HIS A 141 32.68 -2.69 -66.48
C HIS A 141 33.84 -2.06 -67.26
N SER A 142 34.26 -2.70 -68.36
CA SER A 142 35.27 -2.12 -69.24
C SER A 142 34.76 -0.81 -69.82
N GLU A 143 35.66 0.14 -70.08
CA GLU A 143 35.35 1.45 -70.69
C GLU A 143 34.72 1.33 -72.10
N CYS A 144 34.62 0.10 -72.63
CA CYS A 144 34.08 -0.23 -73.95
C CYS A 144 32.79 -1.07 -73.89
N ALA A 145 32.08 -1.13 -72.75
CA ALA A 145 30.76 -1.75 -72.71
C ALA A 145 29.77 -0.87 -73.49
N GLY A 146 29.43 -1.30 -74.71
CA GLY A 146 28.45 -0.61 -75.57
C GLY A 146 27.07 -0.51 -74.90
N LEU A 147 26.30 0.49 -75.30
CA LEU A 147 24.92 0.68 -74.83
C LEU A 147 24.12 -0.59 -75.17
N PRO A 148 23.35 -1.16 -74.22
CA PRO A 148 22.47 -2.27 -74.54
C PRO A 148 21.42 -1.77 -75.53
N ILE A 149 21.43 -2.32 -76.74
CA ILE A 149 20.40 -2.06 -77.75
C ILE A 149 19.10 -2.63 -77.19
N THR A 150 18.10 -1.78 -77.05
CA THR A 150 16.75 -2.19 -76.66
C THR A 150 15.84 -2.12 -77.88
N ASP A 151 14.78 -2.94 -77.90
CA ASP A 151 13.83 -3.08 -79.01
C ASP A 151 13.01 -1.80 -79.34
N ILE A 152 13.43 -0.64 -78.82
CA ILE A 152 12.79 0.68 -78.97
C ILE A 152 13.57 1.56 -79.96
N ASP A 153 14.79 1.19 -80.33
CA ASP A 153 15.66 1.99 -81.23
C ASP A 153 15.51 1.63 -82.74
N GLU A 154 14.57 0.75 -83.10
CA GLU A 154 14.20 0.45 -84.50
C GLU A 154 12.86 1.12 -84.85
N ASP A 155 12.88 2.43 -85.16
CA ASP A 155 11.87 3.14 -85.97
C ASP A 155 12.45 4.45 -86.56
#